data_AF-A0A8I2JY77-F1
#
_entry.id   AF-A0A8I2JY77-F1
#
_cell.length_a   1.000
_cell.length_b   1.000
_cell.length_c   1.000
_cell.angle_alpha   90.00
_cell.angle_beta   90.00
_cell.angle_gamma   90.00
#
_symmetry.space_group_name_H-M   'P 1'
#
loop_
_entity.id
_entity.type
_entity.pdbx_description
1 polymer ?
#
loop_
_entity_poly.entity_id
_entity_poly.type
_entity_poly.pdbx_seq_one_letter_code
_entity_poly.pdbx_strand_id
1 'polypeptide(L)'
;MEKEDLKLIINAIESGKCLAFLGAGACTPFKKNEDEEVPGLPTGRQLAEKLAEKCQYSNGNAYDLLKVSEYFMYAYGGDRDMLEKAVREEIQKPCTPRPIHTVLAQLEQVKIIITSNYDNLMEEELRKYGRKLTRNVYSRQNSRAAHFTHSP
;
A
#
# COMPACT_ATOMS: atom_id res chain seq x y z
N MET A 1 3.97 7.30 21.10
CA MET A 1 2.78 6.51 21.47
C MET A 1 2.82 6.35 22.97
N GLU A 2 1.80 6.84 23.65
CA GLU A 2 1.76 6.79 25.11
C GLU A 2 1.32 5.39 25.57
N LYS A 3 1.61 5.03 26.83
CA LYS A 3 1.25 3.70 27.39
C LYS A 3 -0.27 3.46 27.37
N GLU A 4 -1.05 4.54 27.38
CA GLU A 4 -2.51 4.50 27.40
C GLU A 4 -3.08 4.20 26.00
N ASP A 5 -2.50 4.78 24.93
CA ASP A 5 -2.84 4.45 23.54
C ASP A 5 -2.68 2.96 23.25
N LEU A 6 -1.58 2.38 23.71
CA LEU A 6 -1.28 0.98 23.48
C LEU A 6 -2.28 0.06 24.18
N LYS A 7 -2.70 0.40 25.41
CA LYS A 7 -3.74 -0.34 26.14
C LYS A 7 -5.07 -0.30 25.40
N LEU A 8 -5.44 0.86 24.84
CA LEU A 8 -6.67 1.00 24.07
C LEU A 8 -6.64 0.12 22.81
N ILE A 9 -5.51 0.09 22.10
CA ILE A 9 -5.32 -0.75 20.90
C ILE A 9 -5.42 -2.24 21.29
N ILE A 10 -4.73 -2.67 22.35
CA ILE A 10 -4.78 -4.05 22.84
C ILE A 10 -6.22 -4.46 23.17
N ASN A 11 -6.93 -3.65 23.97
CA ASN A 11 -8.31 -3.94 24.35
C ASN A 11 -9.24 -4.01 23.12
N ALA A 12 -9.04 -3.16 22.11
CA ALA A 12 -9.79 -3.20 20.87
C ALA A 12 -9.51 -4.48 20.07
N ILE A 13 -8.26 -4.93 20.01
CA ILE A 13 -7.87 -6.20 19.38
C ILE A 13 -8.51 -7.37 20.12
N GLU A 14 -8.29 -7.49 21.43
CA GLU A 14 -8.79 -8.61 22.25
C GLU A 14 -10.31 -8.73 22.21
N SER A 15 -11.03 -7.60 22.21
CA SER A 15 -12.49 -7.58 22.12
C SER A 15 -13.04 -7.82 20.71
N GLY A 16 -12.18 -7.99 19.70
CA GLY A 16 -12.58 -8.16 18.30
C GLY A 16 -13.22 -6.92 17.67
N LYS A 17 -12.98 -5.73 18.26
CA LYS A 17 -13.49 -4.43 17.82
C LYS A 17 -12.43 -3.61 17.06
N CYS A 18 -11.30 -4.23 16.73
CA CYS A 18 -10.26 -3.61 15.92
C CYS A 18 -10.50 -3.89 14.43
N LEU A 19 -10.52 -2.81 13.65
CA LEU A 19 -10.44 -2.83 12.19
C LEU A 19 -9.08 -2.23 11.81
N ALA A 20 -8.28 -2.97 11.04
CA ALA A 20 -6.98 -2.50 10.61
C ALA A 20 -7.08 -1.79 9.24
N PHE A 21 -6.44 -0.64 9.11
CA PHE A 21 -6.27 0.06 7.84
C PHE A 21 -4.80 0.06 7.44
N LEU A 22 -4.48 -0.53 6.29
CA LEU A 22 -3.12 -0.60 5.73
C LEU A 22 -3.01 0.35 4.53
N GLY A 23 -2.00 1.21 4.58
CA GLY A 23 -1.60 2.04 3.44
C GLY A 23 -0.19 1.68 2.96
N ALA A 24 0.32 2.46 2.01
CA ALA A 24 1.62 2.20 1.39
C ALA A 24 2.78 2.21 2.40
N GLY A 25 2.60 2.88 3.54
CA GLY A 25 3.51 2.84 4.68
C GLY A 25 3.79 1.44 5.22
N ALA A 26 2.87 0.48 5.03
CA ALA A 26 3.08 -0.91 5.43
C ALA A 26 4.15 -1.63 4.60
N CYS A 27 4.51 -1.07 3.43
CA CYS A 27 5.45 -1.66 2.48
C CYS A 27 6.76 -0.87 2.37
N THR A 28 7.01 0.11 3.24
CA THR A 28 8.24 0.91 3.20
C THR A 28 9.47 0.08 3.59
N PRO A 29 10.67 0.50 3.17
CA PRO A 29 11.91 -0.08 3.67
C PRO A 29 11.94 -0.10 5.20
N PHE A 30 12.53 -1.14 5.77
CA PHE A 30 12.74 -1.24 7.22
C PHE A 30 14.08 -1.89 7.54
N LYS A 31 14.65 -1.52 8.68
CA LYS A 31 15.83 -2.18 9.22
C LYS A 31 15.39 -3.39 10.03
N LYS A 32 15.85 -4.57 9.63
CA LYS A 32 15.61 -5.82 10.37
C LYS A 32 16.63 -5.95 11.50
N ASN A 33 17.84 -5.44 11.28
CA ASN A 33 18.97 -5.44 12.22
C ASN A 33 19.77 -4.14 12.00
N GLU A 34 20.81 -3.89 12.79
CA GLU A 34 21.70 -2.73 12.60
C GLU A 34 22.35 -2.72 11.19
N ASP A 35 22.67 -3.90 10.66
CA ASP A 35 23.40 -4.07 9.40
C ASP A 35 22.52 -4.51 8.21
N GLU A 36 21.24 -4.84 8.44
CA GLU A 36 20.35 -5.40 7.41
C GLU A 36 19.13 -4.48 7.18
N GLU A 37 19.15 -3.75 6.06
CA GLU A 37 17.98 -3.03 5.55
C GLU A 37 17.27 -3.88 4.49
N VAL A 38 15.98 -4.09 4.69
CA VAL A 38 15.15 -4.81 3.72
C VAL A 38 14.47 -3.76 2.83
N PRO A 39 14.76 -3.74 1.52
CA PRO A 39 14.16 -2.76 0.61
C PRO A 39 12.64 -2.93 0.58
N GLY A 40 11.93 -1.83 0.35
CA GLY A 40 10.47 -1.79 0.26
C GLY A 40 10.00 -1.09 -1.02
N LEU A 41 8.70 -0.83 -1.09
CA LEU A 41 8.10 -0.01 -2.14
C LEU A 41 8.39 1.47 -1.91
N PRO A 42 8.45 2.29 -2.99
CA PRO A 42 8.68 3.71 -2.84
C PRO A 42 7.54 4.39 -2.07
N THR A 43 7.90 5.31 -1.19
CA THR A 43 6.95 6.30 -0.64
C THR A 43 6.41 7.19 -1.76
N GLY A 44 5.31 7.91 -1.53
CA GLY A 44 4.78 8.88 -2.50
C GLY A 44 5.82 9.94 -2.92
N ARG A 45 6.67 10.35 -1.98
CA ARG A 45 7.82 11.24 -2.25
C ARG A 45 8.84 10.59 -3.18
N GLN A 46 9.30 9.38 -2.86
CA GLN A 46 10.29 8.68 -3.69
C GLN A 46 9.73 8.37 -5.09
N LEU A 47 8.43 8.04 -5.17
CA LEU A 47 7.75 7.84 -6.45
C LEU A 47 7.74 9.13 -7.28
N ALA A 48 7.43 10.27 -6.66
CA ALA A 48 7.49 11.57 -7.31
C ALA A 48 8.89 11.87 -7.86
N GLU A 49 9.93 11.66 -7.05
CA GLU A 49 11.32 11.91 -7.44
C GLU A 49 11.72 11.04 -8.66
N LYS A 50 11.31 9.77 -8.69
CA LYS A 50 11.53 8.86 -9.82
C LYS A 50 10.78 9.27 -11.09
N LEU A 51 9.53 9.71 -10.96
CA LEU A 51 8.76 10.21 -12.10
C LEU A 51 9.35 11.53 -12.62
N ALA A 52 9.79 12.41 -11.72
CA ALA A 52 10.41 13.68 -12.04
C ALA A 52 11.70 13.47 -12.85
N GLU A 53 12.53 12.49 -12.46
CA GLU A 53 13.71 12.11 -13.23
C GLU A 53 13.34 11.62 -14.64
N LYS A 54 12.35 10.71 -14.73
CA LYS A 54 11.89 10.14 -16.01
C LYS A 54 11.39 11.21 -17.00
N CYS A 55 10.65 12.21 -16.53
CA CYS A 55 10.10 13.27 -17.39
C CYS A 55 10.95 14.55 -17.44
N GLN A 56 12.14 14.56 -16.82
CA GLN A 56 13.01 15.74 -16.74
C GLN A 56 12.29 16.96 -16.13
N TYR A 57 11.57 16.74 -15.03
CA TYR A 57 10.78 17.76 -14.34
C TYR A 57 11.66 18.91 -13.84
N SER A 58 11.33 20.13 -14.26
CA SER A 58 12.07 21.36 -13.90
C SER A 58 11.22 22.40 -13.15
N ASN A 59 9.94 22.13 -12.91
CA ASN A 59 8.96 23.10 -12.42
C ASN A 59 8.85 23.17 -10.88
N GLY A 60 9.98 23.05 -10.18
CA GLY A 60 10.06 23.20 -8.73
C GLY A 60 10.25 21.87 -7.99
N ASN A 61 9.41 21.61 -6.98
CA ASN A 61 9.61 20.51 -6.04
C ASN A 61 9.35 19.14 -6.68
N ALA A 62 10.43 18.42 -6.99
CA ALA A 62 10.39 17.06 -7.56
C ALA A 62 9.76 15.99 -6.64
N TYR A 63 9.44 16.32 -5.39
CA TYR A 63 8.81 15.41 -4.44
C TYR A 63 7.28 15.55 -4.34
N ASP A 64 6.67 16.53 -5.04
CA ASP A 64 5.22 16.71 -5.08
C ASP A 64 4.62 15.78 -6.15
N LEU A 65 4.14 14.61 -5.72
CA LEU A 65 3.64 13.58 -6.62
C LEU A 65 2.52 14.09 -7.54
N LEU A 66 1.63 14.95 -7.07
CA LEU A 66 0.52 15.45 -7.88
C LEU A 66 1.04 16.34 -9.01
N LYS A 67 1.89 17.32 -8.68
CA LYS A 67 2.47 18.24 -9.69
C LYS A 67 3.38 17.53 -10.67
N VAL A 68 4.20 16.61 -10.19
CA VAL A 68 5.07 15.80 -11.06
C VAL A 68 4.23 14.93 -11.98
N SER A 69 3.16 14.30 -11.48
CA SER A 69 2.26 13.48 -12.30
C SER A 69 1.55 14.29 -13.39
N GLU A 70 1.07 15.49 -13.05
CA GLU A 70 0.46 16.41 -14.01
C GLU A 70 1.46 16.83 -15.10
N TYR A 71 2.68 17.19 -14.72
CA TYR A 71 3.72 17.51 -15.69
C TYR A 71 4.13 16.30 -16.52
N PHE A 72 4.22 15.11 -15.93
CA PHE A 72 4.51 13.87 -16.65
C PHE A 72 3.48 13.66 -17.76
N MET A 73 2.18 13.80 -17.44
CA MET A 73 1.11 13.76 -18.44
C MET A 73 1.34 14.77 -19.56
N TYR A 74 1.61 16.03 -19.21
CA TYR A 74 1.87 17.08 -20.19
C TYR A 74 3.07 16.76 -21.10
N ALA A 75 4.19 16.32 -20.51
CA ALA A 75 5.43 15.99 -21.21
C ALA A 75 5.27 14.83 -22.21
N TYR A 76 4.33 13.91 -21.94
CA TYR A 76 3.98 12.79 -22.82
C TYR A 76 2.65 13.01 -23.56
N GLY A 77 2.26 14.26 -23.84
CA GLY A 77 1.15 14.57 -24.75
C GLY A 77 -0.24 14.25 -24.22
N GLY A 78 -0.40 14.17 -22.89
CA GLY A 78 -1.65 13.79 -22.22
C GLY A 78 -1.90 12.28 -22.16
N ASP A 79 -0.89 11.46 -22.48
CA ASP A 79 -1.02 10.00 -22.46
C ASP A 79 -1.04 9.45 -21.01
N ARG A 80 -2.24 9.09 -20.57
CA ARG A 80 -2.48 8.50 -19.25
C ARG A 80 -1.83 7.14 -19.09
N ASP A 81 -1.78 6.34 -20.13
CA ASP A 81 -1.26 4.98 -20.06
C ASP A 81 0.25 5.00 -19.80
N MET A 82 0.95 6.02 -20.30
CA MET A 82 2.36 6.24 -20.00
C MET A 82 2.62 6.55 -18.52
N LEU A 83 1.80 7.41 -17.90
CA LEU A 83 1.90 7.67 -16.46
C LEU A 83 1.56 6.41 -15.65
N GLU A 84 0.46 5.72 -15.98
CA GLU A 84 0.06 4.50 -15.28
C GLU A 84 1.14 3.42 -15.38
N LYS A 85 1.75 3.25 -16.56
CA LYS A 85 2.87 2.33 -16.76
C LYS A 85 4.07 2.71 -15.89
N ALA A 86 4.48 3.98 -15.88
CA ALA A 86 5.61 4.44 -15.07
C ALA A 86 5.37 4.26 -13.57
N VAL A 87 4.13 4.48 -13.09
CA VAL A 87 3.75 4.22 -11.70
C VAL A 87 3.79 2.71 -11.41
N ARG A 88 3.19 1.88 -12.27
CA ARG A 88 3.17 0.41 -12.11
C ARG A 88 4.57 -0.18 -12.05
N GLU A 89 5.47 0.26 -12.92
CA GLU A 89 6.88 -0.17 -12.92
C GLU A 89 7.57 0.04 -11.57
N GLU A 90 7.16 1.04 -10.80
CA GLU A 90 7.74 1.33 -9.48
C GLU A 90 7.01 0.63 -8.33
N ILE A 91 5.68 0.53 -8.36
CA ILE A 91 4.90 -0.02 -7.25
C ILE A 91 4.65 -1.54 -7.35
N GLN A 92 4.87 -2.15 -8.51
CA GLN A 92 4.75 -3.61 -8.72
C GLN A 92 6.11 -4.32 -8.64
N LYS A 93 7.15 -3.64 -8.15
CA LYS A 93 8.45 -4.27 -7.88
C LYS A 93 8.28 -5.37 -6.82
N PRO A 94 9.06 -6.47 -6.91
CA PRO A 94 9.02 -7.52 -5.90
C PRO A 94 9.21 -6.94 -4.50
N CYS A 95 8.29 -7.27 -3.61
CA CYS A 95 8.30 -6.87 -2.21
C CYS A 95 7.93 -8.10 -1.38
N THR A 96 8.52 -8.24 -0.20
CA THR A 96 8.15 -9.31 0.74
C THR A 96 7.27 -8.75 1.85
N PRO A 97 6.42 -9.59 2.48
CA PRO A 97 5.64 -9.16 3.62
C PRO A 97 6.51 -8.65 4.77
N ARG A 98 6.03 -7.57 5.40
CA ARG A 98 6.68 -6.88 6.54
C ARG A 98 6.16 -7.39 7.88
N PRO A 99 6.86 -7.13 9.02
CA PRO A 99 6.42 -7.57 10.34
C PRO A 99 4.95 -7.24 10.66
N ILE A 100 4.45 -6.08 10.20
CA ILE A 100 3.05 -5.70 10.38
C ILE A 100 2.07 -6.67 9.68
N HIS A 101 2.40 -7.17 8.48
CA HIS A 101 1.58 -8.15 7.78
C HIS A 101 1.55 -9.47 8.54
N THR A 102 2.71 -9.94 9.01
CA THR A 102 2.82 -11.16 9.82
C THR A 102 2.03 -11.05 11.12
N VAL A 103 2.17 -9.95 11.85
CA VAL A 103 1.42 -9.71 13.10
C VAL A 103 -0.07 -9.72 12.84
N LEU A 104 -0.56 -9.00 11.83
CA LEU A 104 -1.99 -8.96 11.51
C LEU A 104 -2.54 -10.32 11.03
N ALA A 105 -1.72 -11.12 10.36
CA ALA A 105 -2.12 -12.46 9.96
C ALA A 105 -2.30 -13.40 11.16
N GLN A 106 -1.47 -13.24 12.20
CA GLN A 106 -1.52 -14.00 13.45
C GLN A 106 -2.64 -13.56 14.40
N LEU A 107 -3.03 -12.27 14.37
CA LEU A 107 -4.10 -11.75 15.21
C LEU A 107 -5.48 -12.17 14.67
N GLU A 108 -5.98 -13.32 15.12
CA GLU A 108 -7.28 -13.86 14.70
C GLU A 108 -8.47 -12.98 15.10
N GLN A 109 -8.31 -12.17 16.14
CA GLN A 109 -9.34 -11.23 16.59
C GLN A 109 -9.52 -10.04 15.62
N VAL A 110 -8.49 -9.72 14.81
CA VAL A 110 -8.61 -8.75 13.72
C VAL A 110 -9.25 -9.45 12.52
N LYS A 111 -10.55 -9.23 12.34
CA LYS A 111 -11.37 -9.90 11.32
C LYS A 111 -11.46 -9.14 10.00
N ILE A 112 -11.27 -7.83 10.03
CA ILE A 112 -11.42 -6.95 8.88
C ILE A 112 -10.14 -6.14 8.73
N ILE A 113 -9.55 -6.24 7.55
CA ILE A 113 -8.40 -5.46 7.12
C ILE A 113 -8.82 -4.71 5.86
N ILE A 114 -8.71 -3.39 5.88
CA ILE A 114 -8.91 -2.53 4.72
C ILE A 114 -7.54 -2.10 4.24
N THR A 115 -7.27 -2.23 2.94
CA THR A 115 -6.01 -1.76 2.35
C THR A 115 -6.28 -0.93 1.11
N SER A 116 -5.47 0.12 0.93
CA SER A 116 -5.41 0.89 -0.32
C SER A 116 -4.23 0.48 -1.21
N ASN A 117 -3.48 -0.55 -0.81
CA ASN A 117 -2.30 -1.00 -1.55
C ASN A 117 -2.71 -1.86 -2.75
N TYR A 118 -1.86 -1.84 -3.78
CA TYR A 118 -2.06 -2.60 -5.02
C TYR A 118 -1.37 -3.98 -5.00
N ASP A 119 -0.51 -4.22 -4.02
CA ASP A 119 0.15 -5.51 -3.79
C ASP A 119 -0.81 -6.54 -3.15
N ASN A 120 -0.31 -7.75 -2.97
CA ASN A 120 -1.03 -8.89 -2.40
C ASN A 120 -0.36 -9.43 -1.11
N LEU A 121 0.50 -8.63 -0.45
CA LEU A 121 1.36 -9.09 0.65
C LEU A 121 0.56 -9.53 1.87
N MET A 122 -0.55 -8.85 2.15
CA MET A 122 -1.43 -9.20 3.26
C MET A 122 -2.16 -10.53 2.98
N GLU A 123 -2.65 -10.73 1.76
CA GLU A 123 -3.28 -11.98 1.35
C GLU A 123 -2.30 -13.17 1.39
N GLU A 124 -1.05 -12.94 1.02
CA GLU A 124 0.02 -13.95 1.11
C GLU A 124 0.28 -14.38 2.56
N GLU A 125 0.43 -13.43 3.49
CA GLU A 125 0.63 -13.77 4.91
C GLU A 125 -0.61 -14.40 5.53
N LEU A 126 -1.83 -13.93 5.21
CA LEU A 126 -3.06 -14.55 5.72
C LEU A 126 -3.16 -16.01 5.28
N ARG A 127 -2.86 -16.31 4.01
CA ARG A 127 -2.83 -17.69 3.50
C ARG A 127 -1.79 -18.55 4.21
N LYS A 128 -0.59 -18.01 4.43
CA LYS A 128 0.50 -18.68 5.16
C LYS A 128 0.12 -19.06 6.59
N TYR A 129 -0.68 -18.24 7.28
CA TYR A 129 -1.20 -18.52 8.63
C TYR A 129 -2.55 -19.25 8.63
N GLY A 130 -2.96 -19.85 7.51
CA GLY A 130 -4.17 -20.68 7.43
C GLY A 130 -5.49 -19.90 7.56
N ARG A 131 -5.48 -18.58 7.39
CA ARG A 131 -6.67 -17.75 7.50
C ARG A 131 -7.54 -17.92 6.26
N LYS A 132 -8.84 -18.19 6.45
CA LYS A 132 -9.82 -18.19 5.36
C LYS A 132 -10.08 -16.75 4.92
N LEU A 133 -9.64 -16.42 3.71
CA LEU A 133 -9.80 -15.08 3.14
C LEU A 133 -11.13 -14.97 2.39
N THR A 134 -11.82 -13.84 2.56
CA THR A 134 -12.86 -13.39 1.63
C THR A 134 -12.41 -12.06 1.07
N ARG A 135 -11.94 -12.06 -0.18
CA ARG A 135 -11.45 -10.86 -0.84
C ARG A 135 -12.60 -10.12 -1.51
N ASN A 136 -12.72 -8.84 -1.21
CA ASN A 136 -13.70 -7.95 -1.82
C ASN A 136 -12.93 -6.79 -2.48
N VAL A 137 -13.00 -6.69 -3.81
CA VAL A 137 -12.25 -5.67 -4.58
C VAL A 137 -13.21 -4.64 -5.14
N TYR A 138 -12.92 -3.36 -4.91
CA TYR A 138 -13.70 -2.27 -5.49
C TYR A 138 -13.43 -2.16 -7.00
N SER A 139 -14.48 -2.28 -7.83
CA SER A 139 -14.43 -2.09 -9.28
C SER A 139 -15.26 -0.88 -9.71
N ARG A 140 -14.60 0.03 -10.45
CA ARG A 140 -15.24 1.24 -11.02
C ARG A 140 -16.07 0.96 -12.28
N GLN A 141 -15.99 -0.25 -12.85
CA GLN A 141 -16.59 -0.55 -14.16
C GLN A 141 -18.08 -0.93 -14.10
N ASN A 142 -18.67 -1.14 -12.91
CA ASN A 142 -20.07 -1.54 -12.77
C ASN A 142 -20.96 -0.35 -12.35
N SER A 143 -21.92 0.02 -13.20
CA SER A 143 -22.74 1.23 -13.09
C SER A 143 -24.02 1.09 -12.26
N ARG A 144 -24.25 -0.06 -11.60
CA ARG A 144 -25.41 -0.27 -10.71
C ARG A 144 -24.94 -0.80 -9.36
N ALA A 145 -25.24 -0.03 -8.33
CA ALA A 145 -25.14 -0.29 -6.89
C ALA A 145 -24.56 -1.66 -6.47
N ALA A 146 -23.27 -1.65 -6.13
CA ALA A 146 -22.48 -2.57 -5.27
C ALA A 146 -21.11 -2.76 -5.91
N HIS A 147 -20.17 -1.90 -5.52
CA HIS A 147 -18.88 -1.76 -6.20
C HIS A 147 -17.84 -2.81 -5.81
N PHE A 148 -18.14 -3.74 -4.91
CA PHE A 148 -17.18 -4.77 -4.49
C PHE A 148 -17.51 -6.10 -5.14
N THR A 149 -16.57 -6.65 -5.91
CA THR A 149 -16.67 -8.00 -6.45
C THR A 149 -15.93 -8.97 -5.53
N HIS A 150 -16.56 -10.12 -5.26
CA HIS A 150 -15.88 -11.23 -4.60
C HIS A 150 -14.82 -11.79 -5.55
N SER A 151 -13.56 -11.76 -5.11
CA SER A 151 -12.49 -12.48 -5.79
C SER A 151 -12.27 -13.79 -5.03
N PRO A 152 -12.37 -14.96 -5.68
CA PRO A 152 -11.95 -16.22 -5.09
C PRO A 152 -10.45 -16.19 -4.74
#